data_AF-A0A9Q8LI82-F1
#
_entry.id   AF-A0A9Q8LI82-F1
#
_cell.length_a   1.000
_cell.length_b   1.000
_cell.length_c   1.000
_cell.angle_alpha   90.00
_cell.angle_beta   90.00
_cell.angle_gamma   90.00
#
_symmetry.space_group_name_H-M   'P 1'
#
loop_
_entity.id
_entity.type
_entity.pdbx_description
1 polymer ?
#
loop_
_entity_poly.entity_id
_entity_poly.type
_entity_poly.pdbx_seq_one_letter_code
_entity_poly.pdbx_strand_id
1 'polypeptide(L)'
;MRRWEHLWNLGETHGLDEAAAQSYYNTRWSILNNPCYFSSPLGGLLAPAATRLPVDMMSNHSAEVPGGTLMRDVLKSFFSVSGDAPGEFVWTPGNERIPQNWYKRASLQAFTATEAILGVFTLNSAYPGIYRLGGNTGTVNSFTGVDTANFTGGIFNLETLTQGNNAACFFLQASLSDLPDAAAPVLGAIGSALGWVIQQLGPSAEALGCPQLKAFNNDVFNQFPGAAYIGSGEA
;
A
#
# COMPACT_ATOMS: atom_id res chain seq x y z
N MET A 1 2.21 11.50 -16.75
CA MET A 1 2.78 10.24 -17.29
C MET A 1 4.01 9.70 -16.56
N ARG A 2 4.81 10.49 -15.83
CA ARG A 2 5.98 10.03 -15.03
C ARG A 2 5.85 8.66 -14.33
N ARG A 3 4.76 8.42 -13.57
CA ARG A 3 4.55 7.16 -12.83
C ARG A 3 4.38 5.97 -13.76
N TRP A 4 3.60 6.17 -14.83
CA TRP A 4 3.36 5.18 -15.86
C TRP A 4 4.64 4.81 -16.60
N GLU A 5 5.41 5.81 -17.04
CA GLU A 5 6.65 5.59 -17.77
C GLU A 5 7.68 4.83 -16.94
N HIS A 6 7.79 5.13 -15.64
CA HIS A 6 8.64 4.35 -14.75
C HIS A 6 8.19 2.89 -14.71
N LEU A 7 6.90 2.62 -14.42
CA LEU A 7 6.37 1.26 -14.37
C LEU A 7 6.63 0.51 -15.69
N TRP A 8 6.29 1.13 -16.82
CA TRP A 8 6.51 0.58 -18.16
C TRP A 8 7.97 0.19 -18.40
N ASN A 9 8.90 1.03 -17.98
CA ASN A 9 10.34 0.82 -18.18
C ASN A 9 10.95 -0.24 -17.27
N LEU A 10 10.23 -0.73 -16.25
CA LEU A 10 10.73 -1.80 -15.37
C LEU A 10 10.86 -3.15 -16.09
N GLY A 11 10.06 -3.40 -17.13
CA GLY A 11 10.15 -4.66 -17.87
C GLY A 11 9.10 -4.81 -18.97
N GLU A 12 9.25 -5.86 -19.79
CA GLU A 12 8.22 -6.31 -20.74
C GLU A 12 7.08 -7.08 -20.04
N THR A 13 7.43 -7.74 -18.93
CA THR A 13 6.52 -8.37 -17.98
C THR A 13 6.69 -7.73 -16.61
N HIS A 14 5.62 -7.71 -15.83
CA HIS A 14 5.59 -7.11 -14.50
C HIS A 14 5.21 -8.15 -13.44
N GLY A 15 6.13 -8.44 -12.54
CA GLY A 15 5.93 -9.26 -11.35
C GLY A 15 5.92 -8.43 -10.07
N LEU A 16 5.98 -9.13 -8.94
CA LEU A 16 5.95 -8.51 -7.61
C LEU A 16 7.18 -7.63 -7.34
N ASP A 17 8.32 -7.91 -7.97
CA ASP A 17 9.52 -7.07 -7.85
C ASP A 17 9.32 -5.72 -8.55
N GLU A 18 8.77 -5.69 -9.77
CA GLU A 18 8.46 -4.45 -10.47
C GLU A 18 7.38 -3.65 -9.73
N ALA A 19 6.39 -4.33 -9.13
CA ALA A 19 5.41 -3.68 -8.26
C ALA A 19 6.07 -3.03 -7.03
N ALA A 20 7.03 -3.71 -6.39
CA ALA A 20 7.80 -3.18 -5.27
C ALA A 20 8.64 -1.96 -5.69
N ALA A 21 9.37 -2.07 -6.80
CA ALA A 21 10.17 -0.99 -7.36
C ALA A 21 9.32 0.24 -7.70
N GLN A 22 8.13 0.04 -8.28
CA GLN A 22 7.17 1.11 -8.54
C GLN A 22 6.68 1.77 -7.25
N SER A 23 6.39 0.97 -6.22
CA SER A 23 5.97 1.46 -4.90
C SER A 23 7.06 2.33 -4.26
N TYR A 24 8.30 1.83 -4.27
CA TYR A 24 9.47 2.53 -3.77
C TYR A 24 9.69 3.85 -4.51
N TYR A 25 9.63 3.84 -5.84
CA TYR A 25 9.77 5.02 -6.69
C TYR A 25 8.70 6.08 -6.41
N ASN A 26 7.44 5.67 -6.33
CA ASN A 26 6.33 6.59 -6.01
C ASN A 26 6.51 7.22 -4.63
N THR A 27 6.90 6.42 -3.65
CA THR A 27 7.10 6.88 -2.27
C THR A 27 8.26 7.85 -2.16
N ARG A 28 9.42 7.53 -2.76
CA ARG A 28 10.57 8.43 -2.81
C ARG A 28 10.21 9.75 -3.47
N TRP A 29 9.47 9.71 -4.57
CA TRP A 29 9.01 10.93 -5.24
C TRP A 29 8.15 11.79 -4.33
N SER A 30 7.18 11.20 -3.62
CA SER A 30 6.32 11.95 -2.70
C SER A 30 7.12 12.61 -1.58
N ILE A 31 8.10 11.91 -0.99
CA ILE A 31 9.00 12.52 0.01
C ILE A 31 9.77 13.70 -0.58
N LEU A 32 10.28 13.56 -1.80
CA LEU A 32 11.11 14.60 -2.41
C LEU A 32 10.32 15.80 -2.97
N ASN A 33 9.00 15.68 -3.13
CA ASN A 33 8.21 16.68 -3.86
C ASN A 33 6.92 17.13 -3.17
N ASN A 34 6.49 16.48 -2.09
CA ASN A 34 5.26 16.85 -1.36
C ASN A 34 5.61 17.22 0.09
N PRO A 35 5.55 18.51 0.49
CA PRO A 35 5.83 18.92 1.87
C PRO A 35 4.85 18.33 2.90
N CYS A 36 3.68 17.86 2.43
CA CYS A 36 2.65 17.21 3.24
C CYS A 36 2.64 15.68 3.05
N TYR A 37 3.69 15.07 2.51
CA TYR A 37 3.77 13.60 2.46
C TYR A 37 3.65 13.04 3.87
N PHE A 38 2.65 12.21 4.11
CA PHE A 38 2.43 11.51 5.36
C PHE A 38 2.08 10.06 5.05
N SER A 39 2.79 9.15 5.71
CA SER A 39 2.57 7.72 5.69
C SER A 39 1.98 7.36 7.04
N SER A 40 0.65 7.41 7.13
CA SER A 40 -0.09 6.97 8.33
C SER A 40 0.09 5.46 8.53
N PRO A 41 -0.23 4.90 9.71
CA PRO A 41 -0.12 3.47 9.92
C PRO A 41 -0.85 2.63 8.87
N LEU A 42 -2.12 2.96 8.61
CA LEU A 42 -2.95 2.24 7.62
C LEU A 42 -2.61 2.65 6.20
N GLY A 43 -2.45 3.95 5.92
CA GLY A 43 -2.11 4.44 4.58
C GLY A 43 -0.76 3.94 4.09
N GLY A 44 0.23 3.88 4.98
CA GLY A 44 1.55 3.32 4.70
C GLY A 44 1.54 1.81 4.44
N LEU A 45 0.54 1.08 4.94
CA LEU A 45 0.35 -0.35 4.68
C LEU A 45 -0.44 -0.58 3.39
N LEU A 46 -1.54 0.15 3.20
CA LEU A 46 -2.45 -0.04 2.07
C LEU A 46 -1.84 0.45 0.75
N ALA A 47 -1.09 1.55 0.74
CA ALA A 47 -0.49 2.06 -0.49
C ALA A 47 0.46 1.04 -1.17
N PRO A 48 1.42 0.41 -0.47
CA PRO A 48 2.24 -0.64 -1.08
C PRO A 48 1.46 -1.93 -1.34
N ALA A 49 0.49 -2.28 -0.48
CA ALA A 49 -0.41 -3.40 -0.77
C ALA A 49 -1.26 -3.17 -2.03
N ALA A 50 -1.56 -1.92 -2.39
CA ALA A 50 -2.30 -1.59 -3.60
C ALA A 50 -1.42 -1.69 -4.86
N THR A 51 -0.12 -1.38 -4.77
CA THR A 51 0.79 -1.39 -5.93
C THR A 51 1.03 -2.77 -6.55
N ARG A 52 0.78 -3.86 -5.81
CA ARG A 52 0.82 -5.24 -6.35
C ARG A 52 -0.49 -5.70 -7.00
N LEU A 53 -1.61 -5.00 -6.77
CA LEU A 53 -2.92 -5.41 -7.31
C LEU A 53 -2.91 -5.60 -8.83
N PRO A 54 -2.18 -4.79 -9.63
CA PRO A 54 -2.04 -5.08 -11.05
C PRO A 54 -1.45 -6.48 -11.31
N VAL A 55 -0.40 -6.87 -10.60
CA VAL A 55 0.20 -8.20 -10.76
C VAL A 55 -0.79 -9.29 -10.34
N ASP A 56 -1.41 -9.14 -9.18
CA ASP A 56 -2.25 -10.19 -8.62
C ASP A 56 -3.63 -10.33 -9.28
N MET A 57 -4.14 -9.24 -9.89
CA MET A 57 -5.51 -9.18 -10.41
C MET A 57 -5.61 -8.93 -11.91
N MET A 58 -4.57 -8.36 -12.54
CA MET A 58 -4.57 -8.02 -13.97
C MET A 58 -3.68 -8.93 -14.80
N SER A 59 -2.83 -9.78 -14.21
CA SER A 59 -2.08 -10.82 -14.93
C SER A 59 -3.02 -11.72 -15.74
N ASN A 60 -2.60 -12.12 -16.94
CA ASN A 60 -3.36 -13.05 -17.77
C ASN A 60 -2.98 -14.50 -17.41
N HIS A 61 -3.93 -15.27 -16.89
CA HIS A 61 -3.76 -16.67 -16.45
C HIS A 61 -4.22 -17.66 -17.52
N SER A 62 -3.58 -17.63 -18.70
CA SER A 62 -3.92 -18.53 -19.80
C SER A 62 -3.65 -20.00 -19.43
N ALA A 63 -4.13 -20.94 -20.27
CA ALA A 63 -3.87 -22.36 -20.06
C ALA A 63 -2.36 -22.70 -20.14
N GLU A 64 -1.61 -21.97 -20.96
CA GLU A 64 -0.18 -22.12 -21.16
C GLU A 64 0.63 -21.53 -20.00
N VAL A 65 0.12 -20.47 -19.36
CA VAL A 65 0.75 -19.82 -18.20
C VAL A 65 -0.25 -19.67 -17.05
N PRO A 66 -0.61 -20.76 -16.35
CA PRO A 66 -1.61 -20.71 -15.27
C PRO A 66 -1.20 -19.81 -14.10
N GLY A 67 0.10 -19.61 -13.89
CA GLY A 67 0.64 -18.70 -12.88
C GLY A 67 0.39 -17.22 -13.16
N GLY A 68 -0.02 -16.89 -14.39
CA GLY A 68 -0.28 -15.51 -14.80
C GLY A 68 0.98 -14.80 -15.31
N THR A 69 0.80 -13.90 -16.28
CA THR A 69 1.81 -12.92 -16.64
C THR A 69 1.14 -11.59 -16.92
N LEU A 70 1.64 -10.53 -16.30
CA LEU A 70 1.23 -9.16 -16.61
C LEU A 70 2.17 -8.60 -17.68
N MET A 71 1.72 -8.65 -18.93
CA MET A 71 2.43 -8.05 -20.05
C MET A 71 2.06 -6.58 -20.21
N ARG A 72 2.94 -5.82 -20.85
CA ARG A 72 2.77 -4.40 -21.19
C ARG A 72 1.44 -4.06 -21.89
N ASP A 73 1.00 -4.89 -22.83
CA ASP A 73 -0.26 -4.70 -23.56
C ASP A 73 -1.49 -4.89 -22.65
N VAL A 74 -1.45 -5.90 -21.78
CA VAL A 74 -2.46 -6.14 -20.75
C VAL A 74 -2.52 -4.95 -19.78
N LEU A 75 -1.36 -4.50 -19.29
CA LEU A 75 -1.24 -3.32 -18.43
C LEU A 75 -1.82 -2.06 -19.10
N LYS A 76 -1.45 -1.79 -20.36
CA LYS A 76 -2.01 -0.67 -21.17
C LYS A 76 -3.52 -0.73 -21.28
N SER A 77 -4.08 -1.92 -21.49
CA SER A 77 -5.54 -2.11 -21.60
C SER A 77 -6.27 -1.78 -20.30
N PHE A 78 -5.79 -2.29 -19.17
CA PHE A 78 -6.42 -2.06 -17.87
C PHE A 78 -6.31 -0.61 -17.41
N PHE A 79 -5.20 0.07 -17.69
CA PHE A 79 -4.99 1.47 -17.30
C PHE A 79 -5.39 2.49 -18.39
N SER A 80 -5.92 2.02 -19.53
CA SER A 80 -6.33 2.87 -20.65
C SER A 80 -5.22 3.80 -21.16
N VAL A 81 -4.03 3.24 -21.40
CA VAL A 81 -2.88 4.00 -21.91
C VAL A 81 -2.51 3.53 -23.32
N SER A 82 -2.43 4.47 -24.26
CA SER A 82 -1.93 4.27 -25.63
C SER A 82 -0.53 4.86 -25.81
N GLY A 83 0.11 4.65 -26.97
CA GLY A 83 1.50 5.03 -27.26
C GLY A 83 2.49 3.88 -27.04
N ASP A 84 3.60 3.87 -27.76
CA ASP A 84 4.51 2.71 -27.81
C ASP A 84 5.91 2.99 -27.23
N ALA A 85 6.19 4.26 -26.90
CA ALA A 85 7.43 4.67 -26.27
C ALA A 85 7.22 5.74 -25.16
N PRO A 86 8.15 5.86 -24.20
CA PRO A 86 8.19 6.98 -23.27
C PRO A 86 8.15 8.33 -23.99
N GLY A 87 7.39 9.29 -23.46
CA GLY A 87 7.12 10.57 -24.12
C GLY A 87 5.92 10.56 -25.08
N GLU A 88 5.44 9.39 -25.52
CA GLU A 88 4.30 9.26 -26.44
C GLU A 88 3.02 8.77 -25.74
N PHE A 89 3.11 8.36 -24.47
CA PHE A 89 1.98 7.74 -23.80
C PHE A 89 0.84 8.72 -23.53
N VAL A 90 -0.39 8.29 -23.83
CA VAL A 90 -1.62 9.05 -23.58
C VAL A 90 -2.58 8.21 -22.75
N TRP A 91 -2.98 8.73 -21.57
CA TRP A 91 -4.07 8.14 -20.79
C TRP A 91 -5.41 8.65 -21.30
N THR A 92 -6.35 7.74 -21.55
CA THR A 92 -7.72 8.06 -21.97
C THR A 92 -8.70 7.68 -20.85
N PRO A 93 -9.16 8.63 -20.03
CA PRO A 93 -10.08 8.32 -18.92
C PRO A 93 -11.36 7.61 -19.40
N GLY A 94 -11.85 6.65 -18.63
CA GLY A 94 -13.12 5.95 -18.89
C GLY A 94 -13.06 4.91 -20.01
N ASN A 95 -11.87 4.59 -20.50
CA ASN A 95 -11.63 3.60 -21.55
C ASN A 95 -10.86 2.36 -21.03
N GLU A 96 -10.73 2.23 -19.70
CA GLU A 96 -10.17 1.08 -19.02
C GLU A 96 -10.98 -0.18 -19.37
N ARG A 97 -10.29 -1.24 -19.81
CA ARG A 97 -10.97 -2.48 -20.24
C ARG A 97 -10.14 -3.72 -19.97
N ILE A 98 -10.82 -4.82 -19.64
CA ILE A 98 -10.25 -6.16 -19.67
C ILE A 98 -9.87 -6.46 -21.13
N PRO A 99 -8.61 -6.83 -21.42
CA PRO A 99 -8.18 -7.12 -22.79
C PRO A 99 -8.87 -8.38 -23.34
N GLN A 100 -8.92 -8.49 -24.67
CA GLN A 100 -9.39 -9.71 -25.33
C GLN A 100 -8.44 -10.88 -25.02
N ASN A 101 -8.98 -12.11 -24.97
CA ASN A 101 -8.22 -13.33 -24.64
C ASN A 101 -7.50 -13.27 -23.28
N TRP A 102 -8.12 -12.59 -22.31
CA TRP A 102 -7.65 -12.50 -20.93
C TRP A 102 -8.41 -13.47 -20.02
N TYR A 103 -7.67 -14.18 -19.16
CA TYR A 103 -8.17 -15.17 -18.23
C TYR A 103 -7.83 -14.77 -16.80
N LYS A 104 -8.84 -14.80 -15.92
CA LYS A 104 -8.70 -14.47 -14.50
C LYS A 104 -7.89 -15.51 -13.74
N ARG A 105 -7.32 -15.10 -12.59
CA ARG A 105 -6.73 -16.00 -11.59
C ARG A 105 -7.69 -17.14 -11.23
N ALA A 106 -7.17 -18.35 -11.06
CA ALA A 106 -7.96 -19.54 -10.74
C ALA A 106 -8.70 -19.37 -9.41
N SER A 107 -9.98 -19.78 -9.35
CA SER A 107 -10.80 -19.64 -8.14
C SER A 107 -10.24 -20.41 -6.93
N LEU A 108 -9.50 -21.49 -7.15
CA LEU A 108 -8.81 -22.26 -6.10
C LEU A 108 -7.59 -21.54 -5.51
N GLN A 109 -7.13 -20.46 -6.16
CA GLN A 109 -6.04 -19.59 -5.73
C GLN A 109 -6.54 -18.14 -5.75
N ALA A 110 -7.74 -17.91 -5.22
CA ALA A 110 -8.32 -16.59 -5.17
C ALA A 110 -7.41 -15.63 -4.40
N PHE A 111 -7.30 -14.41 -4.90
CA PHE A 111 -6.69 -13.31 -4.19
C PHE A 111 -7.34 -13.11 -2.81
N THR A 112 -6.52 -12.83 -1.80
CA THR A 112 -7.00 -12.41 -0.48
C THR A 112 -6.36 -11.10 -0.05
N ALA A 113 -7.11 -10.29 0.71
CA ALA A 113 -6.54 -9.08 1.31
C ALA A 113 -5.54 -9.40 2.45
N THR A 114 -5.52 -10.64 2.95
CA THR A 114 -4.48 -11.10 3.89
C THR A 114 -3.14 -11.36 3.19
N GLU A 115 -3.13 -12.15 2.10
CA GLU A 115 -1.95 -12.38 1.24
C GLU A 115 -1.32 -11.05 0.87
N ALA A 116 -2.19 -10.12 0.51
CA ALA A 116 -1.88 -8.77 0.14
C ALA A 116 -1.11 -7.94 1.16
N ILE A 117 -1.66 -7.90 2.37
CA ILE A 117 -1.18 -7.07 3.45
C ILE A 117 0.11 -7.67 4.02
N LEU A 118 0.14 -9.00 4.19
CA LEU A 118 1.35 -9.70 4.64
C LEU A 118 2.47 -9.60 3.59
N GLY A 119 2.12 -9.61 2.30
CA GLY A 119 3.05 -9.41 1.20
C GLY A 119 3.85 -8.11 1.29
N VAL A 120 3.29 -7.04 1.89
CA VAL A 120 4.00 -5.76 2.09
C VAL A 120 5.30 -5.95 2.88
N PHE A 121 5.32 -6.84 3.87
CA PHE A 121 6.54 -7.11 4.65
C PHE A 121 7.61 -7.80 3.81
N THR A 122 7.20 -8.65 2.86
CA THR A 122 8.10 -9.23 1.85
C THR A 122 8.61 -8.17 0.87
N LEU A 123 7.75 -7.26 0.39
CA LEU A 123 8.20 -6.16 -0.47
C LEU A 123 9.18 -5.25 0.28
N ASN A 124 8.93 -4.99 1.55
CA ASN A 124 9.79 -4.15 2.39
C ASN A 124 11.14 -4.80 2.72
N SER A 125 11.27 -6.12 2.70
CA SER A 125 12.58 -6.78 2.85
C SER A 125 13.44 -6.66 1.59
N ALA A 126 12.82 -6.66 0.40
CA ALA A 126 13.49 -6.42 -0.87
C ALA A 126 13.83 -4.92 -1.09
N TYR A 127 12.92 -4.03 -0.69
CA TYR A 127 13.08 -2.57 -0.80
C TYR A 127 12.81 -1.91 0.56
N PRO A 128 13.83 -1.81 1.42
CA PRO A 128 13.70 -1.23 2.75
C PRO A 128 13.08 0.17 2.73
N GLY A 129 12.05 0.32 3.55
CA GLY A 129 11.29 1.54 3.70
C GLY A 129 10.01 1.58 2.89
N ILE A 130 9.70 0.64 1.99
CA ILE A 130 8.37 0.57 1.35
C ILE A 130 7.25 0.77 2.37
N TYR A 131 7.39 0.15 3.53
CA TYR A 131 6.56 0.45 4.67
C TYR A 131 7.31 1.31 5.68
N ARG A 132 6.73 2.47 5.99
CA ARG A 132 7.29 3.48 6.90
C ARG A 132 6.16 4.20 7.63
N LEU A 133 6.44 4.66 8.84
CA LEU A 133 5.53 5.49 9.61
C LEU A 133 6.15 6.86 9.82
N GLY A 134 5.44 7.92 9.45
CA GLY A 134 5.91 9.30 9.56
C GLY A 134 5.67 10.10 8.29
N GLY A 135 6.33 11.24 8.17
CA GLY A 135 6.07 12.16 7.06
C GLY A 135 7.06 13.30 6.96
N ASN A 136 6.88 14.13 5.94
CA ASN A 136 7.56 15.39 5.82
C ASN A 136 7.02 16.40 6.83
N THR A 137 7.90 17.25 7.35
CA THR A 137 7.64 18.23 8.41
C THR A 137 7.28 19.63 7.86
N GLY A 138 6.56 19.67 6.73
CA GLY A 138 6.14 20.93 6.08
C GLY A 138 7.08 21.47 5.01
N THR A 139 8.19 20.77 4.75
CA THR A 139 9.07 21.03 3.59
C THR A 139 9.30 19.75 2.81
N VAL A 140 9.67 19.86 1.53
CA VAL A 140 10.05 18.68 0.75
C VAL A 140 11.36 18.09 1.27
N ASN A 141 11.54 16.78 1.11
CA ASN A 141 12.73 16.05 1.57
C ASN A 141 13.06 16.23 3.07
N SER A 142 12.04 16.40 3.93
CA SER A 142 12.21 16.51 5.39
C SER A 142 11.51 15.38 6.15
N PHE A 143 11.59 14.16 5.58
CA PHE A 143 10.92 13.01 6.16
C PHE A 143 11.50 12.69 7.54
N THR A 144 10.62 12.67 8.54
CA THR A 144 10.91 12.24 9.90
C THR A 144 10.06 11.01 10.21
N GLY A 145 10.71 9.96 10.72
CA GLY A 145 10.03 8.76 11.19
C GLY A 145 9.36 8.99 12.56
N VAL A 146 8.30 8.25 12.83
CA VAL A 146 7.67 8.25 14.15
C VAL A 146 8.50 7.45 15.14
N ASP A 147 8.68 8.00 16.34
CA ASP A 147 9.25 7.27 17.46
C ASP A 147 8.28 6.17 17.92
N THR A 148 8.65 4.92 17.67
CA THR A 148 7.81 3.75 17.94
C THR A 148 7.59 3.54 19.43
N ALA A 149 8.54 3.92 20.29
CA ALA A 149 8.41 3.81 21.72
C ALA A 149 7.40 4.83 22.24
N ASN A 150 7.47 6.08 21.78
CA ASN A 150 6.48 7.09 22.15
C ASN A 150 5.09 6.72 21.61
N PHE A 151 5.02 6.26 20.36
CA PHE A 151 3.76 5.90 19.71
C PHE A 151 3.04 4.73 20.39
N THR A 152 3.78 3.75 20.93
CA THR A 152 3.24 2.53 21.56
C THR A 152 3.25 2.55 23.09
N GLY A 153 3.61 3.68 23.71
CA GLY A 153 3.76 3.77 25.17
C GLY A 153 4.88 2.87 25.73
N GLY A 154 5.91 2.59 24.92
CA GLY A 154 7.10 1.83 25.30
C GLY A 154 7.02 0.33 25.05
N ILE A 155 5.92 -0.19 24.51
CA ILE A 155 5.76 -1.64 24.24
C ILE A 155 6.69 -2.10 23.11
N PHE A 156 6.82 -1.29 22.05
CA PHE A 156 7.76 -1.53 20.97
C PHE A 156 8.80 -0.41 20.89
N ASN A 157 10.06 -0.78 20.66
CA ASN A 157 11.15 0.14 20.35
C ASN A 157 11.99 -0.45 19.21
N LEU A 158 12.98 0.30 18.72
CA LEU A 158 13.78 -0.13 17.57
C LEU A 158 14.48 -1.48 17.79
N GLU A 159 14.90 -1.79 19.03
CA GLU A 159 15.53 -3.06 19.37
C GLU A 159 14.50 -4.20 19.36
N THR A 160 13.37 -4.02 20.04
CA THR A 160 12.34 -5.06 20.15
C THR A 160 11.62 -5.31 18.84
N LEU A 161 11.48 -4.31 17.96
CA LEU A 161 10.83 -4.46 16.65
C LEU A 161 11.51 -5.52 15.76
N THR A 162 12.82 -5.68 15.88
CA THR A 162 13.59 -6.65 15.09
C THR A 162 13.48 -8.09 15.60
N GLN A 163 12.85 -8.29 16.76
CA GLN A 163 12.74 -9.60 17.39
C GLN A 163 11.48 -10.33 16.91
N GLY A 164 11.66 -11.54 16.38
CA GLY A 164 10.56 -12.40 15.97
C GLY A 164 9.62 -11.69 14.99
N ASN A 165 8.34 -11.64 15.35
CA ASN A 165 7.28 -11.02 14.56
C ASN A 165 6.84 -9.65 15.09
N ASN A 166 7.61 -9.03 15.98
CA ASN A 166 7.25 -7.77 16.63
C ASN A 166 6.99 -6.64 15.62
N ALA A 167 7.81 -6.52 14.57
CA ALA A 167 7.56 -5.55 13.49
C ALA A 167 6.18 -5.77 12.84
N ALA A 168 5.87 -7.00 12.42
CA ALA A 168 4.58 -7.31 11.79
C ALA A 168 3.40 -6.99 12.73
N CYS A 169 3.54 -7.33 14.02
CA CYS A 169 2.53 -7.05 15.04
C CYS A 169 2.33 -5.56 15.29
N PHE A 170 3.42 -4.82 15.50
CA PHE A 170 3.40 -3.37 15.67
C PHE A 170 2.61 -2.71 14.54
N PHE A 171 2.95 -3.06 13.31
CA PHE A 171 2.39 -2.42 12.14
C PHE A 171 0.93 -2.80 11.87
N LEU A 172 0.55 -4.07 12.04
CA LEU A 172 -0.84 -4.51 11.91
C LEU A 172 -1.73 -3.79 12.94
N GLN A 173 -1.27 -3.70 14.18
CA GLN A 173 -2.03 -3.04 15.24
C GLN A 173 -2.03 -1.53 15.11
N ALA A 174 -0.93 -0.93 14.65
CA ALA A 174 -0.88 0.50 14.34
C ALA A 174 -1.86 0.83 13.20
N SER A 175 -1.96 -0.02 12.19
CA SER A 175 -2.94 0.17 11.10
C SER A 175 -4.38 0.09 11.59
N LEU A 176 -4.64 -0.73 12.61
CA LEU A 176 -5.95 -0.80 13.26
C LEU A 176 -6.25 0.41 14.16
N SER A 177 -5.24 1.14 14.64
CA SER A 177 -5.46 2.33 15.50
C SER A 177 -5.68 3.63 14.74
N ASP A 178 -5.36 3.65 13.44
CA ASP A 178 -5.67 4.73 12.51
C ASP A 178 -7.17 4.76 12.12
N LEU A 179 -7.90 3.71 12.52
CA LEU A 179 -9.34 3.59 12.27
C LEU A 179 -10.12 4.52 13.22
N PRO A 180 -11.01 5.39 12.71
CA PRO A 180 -11.90 6.17 13.57
C PRO A 180 -12.71 5.26 14.49
N ASP A 181 -12.87 5.67 15.75
CA ASP A 181 -13.64 4.93 16.75
C ASP A 181 -15.04 4.62 16.20
N ALA A 182 -15.46 3.36 16.29
CA ALA A 182 -16.75 2.88 15.81
C ALA A 182 -17.94 3.58 16.51
N ALA A 183 -17.69 4.29 17.62
CA ALA A 183 -18.65 5.14 18.31
C ALA A 183 -18.88 6.52 17.65
N ALA A 184 -18.12 6.89 16.61
CA ALA A 184 -18.32 8.15 15.90
C ALA A 184 -19.63 8.09 15.07
N PRO A 185 -20.60 8.99 15.29
CA PRO A 185 -21.93 8.94 14.64
C PRO A 185 -21.93 9.27 13.13
N VAL A 186 -20.75 9.36 12.49
CA VAL A 186 -20.55 9.78 11.09
C VAL A 186 -20.08 8.61 10.22
N LEU A 187 -20.60 7.40 10.46
CA LEU A 187 -20.07 6.19 9.82
C LEU A 187 -21.09 5.49 8.92
N GLY A 188 -21.48 6.18 7.84
CA GLY A 188 -22.11 5.54 6.67
C GLY A 188 -21.12 4.63 5.93
N ALA A 189 -20.75 4.95 4.68
CA ALA A 189 -19.76 4.18 3.90
C ALA A 189 -18.38 4.01 4.59
N ILE A 190 -18.05 4.88 5.54
CA ILE A 190 -16.83 4.77 6.36
C ILE A 190 -16.95 3.61 7.37
N GLY A 191 -18.15 3.33 7.90
CA GLY A 191 -18.42 2.19 8.77
C GLY A 191 -18.21 0.84 8.09
N SER A 192 -18.55 0.72 6.81
CA SER A 192 -18.29 -0.48 6.02
C SER A 192 -16.81 -0.67 5.70
N ALA A 193 -16.06 0.41 5.48
CA ALA A 193 -14.61 0.35 5.29
C ALA A 193 -13.91 -0.09 6.59
N LEU A 194 -14.32 0.45 7.74
CA LEU A 194 -13.84 0.04 9.07
C LEU A 194 -14.08 -1.45 9.34
N GLY A 195 -15.31 -1.92 9.11
CA GLY A 195 -15.67 -3.33 9.30
C GLY A 195 -14.87 -4.26 8.39
N TRP A 196 -14.62 -3.85 7.15
CA TRP A 196 -13.77 -4.60 6.23
C TRP A 196 -12.32 -4.67 6.72
N VAL A 197 -11.71 -3.56 7.14
CA VAL A 197 -10.32 -3.55 7.63
C VAL A 197 -10.16 -4.47 8.85
N ILE A 198 -11.08 -4.42 9.83
CA ILE A 198 -11.05 -5.30 11.01
C ILE A 198 -11.16 -6.77 10.58
N GLN A 199 -12.05 -7.10 9.64
CA GLN A 199 -12.20 -8.47 9.14
C GLN A 199 -10.94 -9.00 8.43
N GLN A 200 -10.17 -8.15 7.75
CA GLN A 200 -8.96 -8.58 7.05
C GLN A 200 -7.70 -8.59 7.93
N LEU A 201 -7.55 -7.59 8.80
CA LEU A 201 -6.36 -7.42 9.65
C LEU A 201 -6.45 -8.21 10.97
N GLY A 202 -7.64 -8.37 11.56
CA GLY A 202 -7.85 -9.07 12.82
C GLY A 202 -7.34 -10.51 12.82
N PRO A 203 -7.78 -11.37 11.89
CA PRO A 203 -7.28 -12.75 11.80
C PRO A 203 -5.77 -12.84 11.58
N SER A 204 -5.19 -11.86 10.87
CA SER A 204 -3.74 -11.80 10.65
C SER A 204 -2.98 -11.50 11.95
N ALA A 205 -3.50 -10.62 12.79
CA ALA A 205 -2.92 -10.32 14.10
C ALA A 205 -3.04 -11.51 15.07
N GLU A 206 -4.16 -12.26 15.03
CA GLU A 206 -4.36 -13.48 15.82
C GLU A 206 -3.42 -14.60 15.40
N ALA A 207 -3.29 -14.85 14.10
CA ALA A 207 -2.38 -15.88 13.57
C ALA A 207 -0.91 -15.63 13.93
N LEU A 208 -0.53 -14.37 14.08
CA LEU A 208 0.80 -13.97 14.53
C LEU A 208 0.93 -13.94 16.07
N GLY A 209 -0.14 -14.07 16.85
CA GLY A 209 -0.06 -14.03 18.31
C GLY A 209 0.41 -12.67 18.85
N CYS A 210 0.01 -11.58 18.20
CA CYS A 210 0.49 -10.24 18.52
C CYS A 210 0.03 -9.76 19.92
N PRO A 211 0.91 -9.12 20.72
CA PRO A 211 0.55 -8.62 22.05
C PRO A 211 -0.47 -7.48 21.93
N GLN A 212 -1.50 -7.42 22.78
CA GLN A 212 -2.47 -6.32 22.70
C GLN A 212 -1.86 -4.98 23.14
N LEU A 213 -1.85 -3.99 22.22
CA LEU A 213 -1.56 -2.60 22.53
C LEU A 213 -2.81 -1.93 23.12
N LYS A 214 -2.67 -1.35 24.33
CA LYS A 214 -3.80 -0.73 25.05
C LYS A 214 -4.22 0.62 24.47
N ALA A 215 -3.27 1.40 23.97
CA ALA A 215 -3.51 2.71 23.36
C ALA A 215 -2.31 3.12 22.50
N PHE A 216 -2.57 3.94 21.47
CA PHE A 216 -1.54 4.60 20.68
C PHE A 216 -1.53 6.09 20.98
N ASN A 217 -0.33 6.66 21.04
CA ASN A 217 -0.16 8.10 21.19
C ASN A 217 -0.18 8.79 19.82
N ASN A 218 -1.36 9.21 19.35
CA ASN A 218 -1.49 9.87 18.06
C ASN A 218 -0.91 11.30 18.02
N ASP A 219 -0.57 11.91 19.17
CA ASP A 219 0.06 13.25 19.20
C ASP A 219 1.42 13.27 18.51
N VAL A 220 2.06 12.10 18.36
CA VAL A 220 3.31 11.95 17.58
C VAL A 220 3.13 12.36 16.12
N PHE A 221 1.90 12.41 15.61
CA PHE A 221 1.58 12.83 14.24
C PHE A 221 1.42 14.34 14.07
N ASN A 222 1.29 15.12 15.16
CA ASN A 222 1.06 16.58 15.10
C ASN A 222 2.17 17.36 14.38
N GLN A 223 3.37 16.76 14.29
CA GLN A 223 4.50 17.31 13.56
C GLN A 223 4.41 17.17 12.03
N PHE A 224 3.46 16.36 11.51
CA PHE A 224 3.29 16.11 10.08
C PHE A 224 2.05 16.85 9.57
N PRO A 225 2.19 17.89 8.73
CA PRO A 225 1.04 18.61 8.18
C PRO A 225 0.06 17.71 7.41
N GLY A 226 0.56 16.64 6.78
CA GLY A 226 -0.26 15.67 6.06
C GLY A 226 -1.18 14.83 6.96
N ALA A 227 -0.93 14.73 8.26
CA ALA A 227 -1.78 13.98 9.19
C ALA A 227 -3.12 14.67 9.46
N ALA A 228 -3.17 16.00 9.35
CA ALA A 228 -4.39 16.79 9.53
C ALA A 228 -5.15 17.03 8.21
N TYR A 229 -4.66 16.52 7.08
CA TYR A 229 -5.26 16.78 5.77
C TYR A 229 -6.54 15.98 5.56
N ILE A 230 -7.65 16.68 5.39
CA ILE A 230 -8.94 16.10 4.98
C ILE A 230 -9.07 16.35 3.49
N GLY A 231 -9.05 15.29 2.68
CA GLY A 231 -9.23 15.41 1.23
C GLY A 231 -10.60 15.98 0.87
N SER A 232 -10.64 16.92 -0.08
CA SER A 232 -11.88 17.54 -0.58
C SER A 232 -12.75 16.61 -1.43
N GLY A 233 -12.34 15.35 -1.64
CA GLY A 233 -13.13 14.35 -2.37
C GLY A 233 -13.26 14.61 -3.89
N GLU A 234 -12.54 15.58 -4.44
CA GLU A 234 -12.51 15.82 -5.88
C GLU A 234 -11.37 14.98 -6.49
N ALA A 235 -11.76 13.87 -7.12
CA ALA A 235 -10.89 13.03 -7.94
C ALA A 235 -11.14 13.31 -9.42
#